data_AF-A0A661DJA7-F1
#
_entry.id   AF-A0A661DJA7-F1
#
_cell.length_a   1.000
_cell.length_b   1.000
_cell.length_c   1.000
_cell.angle_alpha   90.00
_cell.angle_beta   90.00
_cell.angle_gamma   90.00
#
_symmetry.space_group_name_H-M   'P 1'
#
loop_
_entity.id
_entity.type
_entity.pdbx_description
1 polymer ?
#
loop_
_entity_poly.entity_id
_entity_poly.type
_entity_poly.pdbx_seq_one_letter_code
_entity_poly.pdbx_strand_id
1 'polypeptide(L)'
;MIEARKRIDELKAEQRVAKKRLGNLNKQLDKELKNIEEIEAVQKLFQSAVALMYENLSSKLGDIITEGIAIVFPDAQLKFVVNFVERRNNVEADILLEDSDGEQFSVLDDSGGGLADFIALLLRITYIILSEHNNILIADEPLKF
;
A
#
# COMPACT_ATOMS: atom_id res chain seq x y z
N MET A 1 19.51 32.38 61.93
CA MET A 1 19.23 33.45 60.93
C MET A 1 20.06 33.31 59.66
N ILE A 2 21.37 33.08 59.74
CA ILE A 2 22.25 32.95 58.56
C ILE A 2 21.94 31.69 57.73
N GLU A 3 21.71 30.56 58.41
CA GLU A 3 21.44 29.26 57.77
C GLU A 3 20.11 29.21 57.02
N ALA A 4 19.07 29.84 57.58
CA ALA A 4 17.76 29.98 56.94
C ALA A 4 17.82 30.82 55.65
N ARG A 5 18.63 31.89 55.62
CA ARG A 5 18.84 32.69 54.41
C ARG A 5 19.54 31.89 53.31
N LYS A 6 20.59 31.14 53.67
CA LYS A 6 21.33 30.30 52.73
C LYS A 6 20.42 29.25 52.07
N ARG A 7 19.53 28.63 52.87
CA ARG A 7 18.54 27.66 52.36
C ARG A 7 17.50 28.29 51.44
N ILE A 8 17.05 29.51 51.72
CA ILE A 8 16.12 30.26 50.85
C ILE A 8 16.77 30.58 49.50
N ASP A 9 18.05 30.97 49.50
CA ASP A 9 18.77 31.30 48.27
C ASP A 9 19.00 30.06 47.39
N GLU A 10 19.31 28.90 47.98
CA GLU A 10 19.37 27.61 47.29
C GLU A 10 18.03 27.25 46.64
N LEU A 11 16.93 27.30 47.39
CA LEU A 11 15.60 26.96 46.87
C LEU A 11 15.14 27.92 45.75
N LYS A 12 15.49 29.21 45.83
CA LYS A 12 15.23 30.16 44.73
C LYS A 12 16.06 29.84 43.48
N ALA A 13 17.30 29.42 43.65
CA ALA A 13 18.14 29.00 42.53
C ALA A 13 17.57 27.74 41.86
N GLU A 14 17.17 26.73 42.65
CA GLU A 14 16.50 25.52 42.16
C GLU A 14 15.21 25.85 41.42
N GLN A 15 14.36 26.72 41.98
CA GLN A 15 13.14 27.18 41.33
C GLN A 15 13.43 27.85 39.99
N ARG A 16 14.46 28.70 39.91
CA ARG A 16 14.85 29.38 38.67
C ARG A 16 15.32 28.39 37.60
N VAL A 17 16.11 27.39 38.00
CA VAL A 17 16.58 26.32 37.10
C VAL A 17 15.41 25.47 36.62
N ALA A 18 14.52 25.06 37.52
CA ALA A 18 13.32 24.29 37.18
C ALA A 18 12.41 25.05 36.20
N LYS A 19 12.17 26.33 36.44
CA LYS A 19 11.36 27.19 35.55
C LYS A 19 11.98 27.34 34.16
N LYS A 20 13.32 27.47 34.08
CA LYS A 20 14.04 27.51 32.79
C LYS A 20 13.96 26.17 32.05
N ARG A 21 14.09 25.05 32.77
CA ARG A 21 13.90 23.70 32.20
C ARG A 21 12.50 23.50 31.66
N LEU A 22 11.48 23.89 32.42
CA LEU A 22 10.07 23.86 31.99
C LEU A 22 9.86 24.64 30.70
N GLY A 23 10.40 25.87 30.61
CA GLY A 23 10.30 26.67 29.38
C GLY A 23 10.99 26.02 28.18
N ASN A 24 12.12 25.33 28.38
CA ASN A 24 12.81 24.61 27.30
C ASN A 24 12.05 23.34 26.88
N LEU A 25 11.54 22.58 27.85
CA LEU A 25 10.74 21.38 27.62
C LEU A 25 9.45 21.72 26.85
N ASN A 26 8.76 22.80 27.20
CA ASN A 26 7.57 23.24 26.47
C ASN A 26 7.91 23.61 25.01
N LYS A 27 9.03 24.31 24.78
CA LYS A 27 9.47 24.62 23.41
C LYS A 27 9.85 23.37 22.61
N GLN A 28 10.44 22.37 23.26
CA GLN A 28 10.72 21.08 22.63
C GLN A 28 9.42 20.35 22.31
N LEU A 29 8.47 20.31 23.24
CA LEU A 29 7.16 19.70 23.05
C LEU A 29 6.43 20.34 21.86
N ASP A 30 6.36 21.67 21.80
CA ASP A 30 5.72 22.37 20.70
C ASP A 30 6.37 22.06 19.35
N LYS A 31 7.71 21.92 19.34
CA LYS A 31 8.45 21.54 18.13
C LYS A 31 8.12 20.11 17.70
N GLU A 32 8.14 19.16 18.64
CA GLU A 32 7.84 17.75 18.32
C GLU A 32 6.38 17.56 17.90
N LEU A 33 5.43 18.28 18.51
CA LEU A 33 4.04 18.28 18.07
C LEU A 33 3.90 18.75 16.61
N LYS A 34 4.62 19.83 16.25
CA LYS A 34 4.66 20.30 14.87
C LYS A 34 5.25 19.29 13.90
N ASN A 35 6.34 18.62 14.30
CA ASN A 35 6.94 17.56 13.49
C ASN A 35 5.95 16.41 13.25
N ILE A 36 5.19 16.02 14.28
CA ILE A 36 4.16 14.97 14.16
C ILE A 36 3.10 15.39 13.15
N GLU A 37 2.56 16.61 13.25
CA GLU A 37 1.57 17.13 12.30
C GLU A 37 2.08 17.13 10.86
N GLU A 38 3.34 17.53 10.64
CA GLU A 38 3.97 17.53 9.32
C GLU A 38 4.15 16.11 8.77
N ILE A 39 4.60 15.16 9.61
CA ILE A 39 4.76 13.75 9.22
C ILE A 39 3.40 13.11 8.90
N GLU A 40 2.37 13.38 9.68
CA GLU A 40 1.00 12.88 9.42
C GLU A 40 0.44 13.41 8.10
N ALA A 41 0.71 14.69 7.77
CA ALA A 41 0.30 15.27 6.49
C ALA A 41 1.00 14.56 5.32
N VAL A 42 2.31 14.31 5.45
CA VAL A 42 3.09 13.58 4.44
C VAL A 42 2.59 12.15 4.29
N GLN A 43 2.34 11.46 5.41
CA GLN A 43 1.80 10.09 5.40
C GLN A 43 0.47 10.01 4.64
N LYS A 44 -0.45 10.94 4.88
CA LYS A 44 -1.73 11.01 4.17
C LYS A 44 -1.55 11.20 2.66
N LEU A 45 -0.62 12.06 2.24
CA LEU A 45 -0.31 12.25 0.83
C LEU A 45 0.20 10.96 0.17
N PHE A 46 1.11 10.25 0.83
CA PHE A 46 1.59 8.96 0.34
C PHE A 46 0.47 7.93 0.25
N GLN A 47 -0.41 7.85 1.25
CA GLN A 47 -1.56 6.95 1.23
C GLN A 47 -2.50 7.24 0.06
N SER A 48 -2.79 8.52 -0.22
CA SER A 48 -3.61 8.90 -1.38
C SER A 48 -2.94 8.57 -2.72
N ALA A 49 -1.62 8.79 -2.83
CA ALA A 49 -0.87 8.44 -4.04
C ALA A 49 -0.86 6.92 -4.29
N VAL A 50 -0.69 6.13 -3.22
CA VAL A 50 -0.72 4.67 -3.28
C VAL A 50 -2.10 4.16 -3.69
N ALA A 51 -3.17 4.71 -3.12
CA ALA A 51 -4.54 4.35 -3.49
C ALA A 51 -4.81 4.61 -4.98
N LEU A 52 -4.40 5.78 -5.50
CA LEU A 52 -4.52 6.11 -6.92
C LEU A 52 -3.67 5.18 -7.80
N MET A 53 -2.47 4.80 -7.35
CA MET A 53 -1.62 3.85 -8.07
C MET A 53 -2.30 2.48 -8.18
N TYR A 54 -2.86 1.98 -7.09
CA TYR A 54 -3.55 0.69 -7.06
C TYR A 54 -4.81 0.69 -7.93
N GLU A 55 -5.62 1.75 -7.88
CA GLU A 55 -6.79 1.88 -8.74
C GLU A 55 -6.42 1.83 -10.24
N ASN A 56 -5.40 2.60 -10.64
CA ASN A 56 -4.91 2.59 -12.01
C ASN A 56 -4.34 1.23 -12.43
N LEU A 57 -3.62 0.55 -11.53
CA LEU A 57 -3.06 -0.76 -11.81
C LEU A 57 -4.16 -1.81 -11.93
N SER A 58 -5.14 -1.83 -11.03
CA SER A 58 -6.31 -2.72 -11.09
C SER A 58 -7.07 -2.56 -12.40
N SER A 59 -7.36 -1.31 -12.82
CA SER A 59 -8.05 -1.06 -14.10
C SER A 59 -7.24 -1.57 -15.29
N LYS A 60 -5.94 -1.25 -15.37
CA LYS A 60 -5.09 -1.69 -16.51
C LYS A 60 -4.95 -3.21 -16.59
N LEU A 61 -4.74 -3.87 -15.45
CA LEU A 61 -4.67 -5.33 -15.40
C LEU A 61 -6.02 -5.95 -15.79
N GLY A 62 -7.11 -5.40 -15.25
CA GLY A 62 -8.49 -5.79 -15.56
C GLY A 62 -8.76 -5.75 -17.06
N ASP A 63 -8.48 -4.62 -17.71
CA ASP A 63 -8.75 -4.42 -19.14
C ASP A 63 -7.95 -5.41 -20.01
N ILE A 64 -6.63 -5.47 -19.82
CA ILE A 64 -5.74 -6.28 -20.67
C ILE A 64 -6.03 -7.78 -20.50
N ILE A 65 -6.23 -8.25 -19.27
CA ILE A 65 -6.42 -9.68 -19.01
C ILE A 65 -7.84 -10.10 -19.41
N THR A 66 -8.85 -9.26 -19.16
CA THR A 66 -10.22 -9.51 -19.66
C THR A 66 -10.25 -9.62 -21.17
N GLU A 67 -9.58 -8.71 -21.89
CA GLU A 67 -9.46 -8.78 -23.35
C GLU A 67 -8.75 -10.07 -23.79
N GLY A 68 -7.64 -10.43 -23.14
CA GLY A 68 -6.91 -11.66 -23.41
C GLY A 68 -7.76 -12.93 -23.20
N ILE A 69 -8.57 -12.97 -22.13
CA ILE A 69 -9.52 -14.06 -21.87
C ILE A 69 -10.56 -14.12 -22.98
N ALA A 70 -11.17 -12.99 -23.36
CA ALA A 70 -12.21 -12.95 -24.39
C ALA A 70 -11.73 -13.41 -25.77
N ILE A 71 -10.43 -13.24 -26.10
CA ILE A 71 -9.84 -13.72 -27.36
C ILE A 71 -9.80 -15.25 -27.42
N VAL A 72 -9.47 -15.92 -26.32
CA VAL A 72 -9.30 -17.38 -26.27
C VAL A 72 -10.58 -18.10 -25.85
N PHE A 73 -11.36 -17.48 -24.97
CA PHE A 73 -12.59 -18.00 -24.38
C PHE A 73 -13.76 -17.02 -24.63
N PRO A 74 -14.16 -16.80 -25.89
CA PRO A 74 -15.17 -15.79 -26.25
C PRO A 74 -16.54 -16.04 -25.60
N ASP A 75 -16.88 -17.30 -25.36
CA ASP A 75 -18.18 -17.69 -24.79
C ASP A 75 -18.21 -17.60 -23.25
N ALA A 76 -17.07 -17.43 -22.58
CA ALA A 76 -16.99 -17.49 -21.13
C ALA A 76 -17.52 -16.23 -20.43
N GLN A 77 -17.54 -15.08 -21.12
CA GLN A 77 -18.02 -13.78 -20.59
C GLN A 77 -17.44 -13.42 -19.21
N LEU A 78 -16.15 -13.68 -19.00
CA LEU A 78 -15.47 -13.45 -17.74
C LEU A 78 -14.72 -12.12 -17.73
N LYS A 79 -14.73 -11.43 -16.59
CA LYS A 79 -13.91 -10.26 -16.31
C LYS A 79 -12.85 -10.59 -15.28
N PHE A 80 -11.64 -10.10 -15.51
CA PHE A 80 -10.57 -10.18 -14.55
C PHE A 80 -10.63 -9.01 -13.57
N VAL A 81 -10.62 -9.30 -12.27
CA VAL A 81 -10.71 -8.30 -11.20
C VAL A 81 -9.55 -8.47 -10.23
N VAL A 82 -8.88 -7.37 -9.89
CA VAL A 82 -7.83 -7.34 -8.87
C VAL A 82 -8.14 -6.30 -7.82
N ASN A 83 -8.25 -6.74 -6.57
CA ASN A 83 -8.47 -5.88 -5.43
C ASN A 83 -7.21 -5.83 -4.55
N PHE A 84 -6.61 -4.65 -4.43
CA PHE A 84 -5.51 -4.43 -3.49
C PHE A 84 -6.07 -4.18 -2.10
N VAL A 85 -5.71 -5.04 -1.15
CA VAL A 85 -6.23 -5.03 0.22
C VAL A 85 -5.09 -5.05 1.23
N GLU A 86 -5.24 -4.34 2.34
CA GLU A 86 -4.24 -4.32 3.39
C GLU A 86 -4.52 -5.44 4.41
N ARG A 87 -3.61 -6.42 4.51
CA ARG A 87 -3.67 -7.50 5.48
C ARG A 87 -2.35 -7.57 6.24
N ARG A 88 -2.41 -7.50 7.57
CA ARG A 88 -1.24 -7.58 8.48
C ARG A 88 -0.12 -6.57 8.13
N ASN A 89 -0.49 -5.31 7.86
CA ASN A 89 0.41 -4.23 7.43
C ASN A 89 1.17 -4.50 6.12
N ASN A 90 0.71 -5.46 5.32
CA ASN A 90 1.19 -5.71 3.97
C ASN A 90 0.03 -5.49 2.99
N VAL A 91 0.36 -4.99 1.81
CA VAL A 91 -0.60 -4.94 0.70
C VAL A 91 -0.58 -6.29 0.00
N GLU A 92 -1.75 -6.90 -0.10
CA GLU A 92 -2.01 -8.13 -0.84
C GLU A 92 -2.94 -7.83 -2.01
N ALA A 93 -2.93 -8.71 -3.02
CA ALA A 93 -3.81 -8.61 -4.17
C ALA A 93 -4.73 -9.83 -4.19
N ASP A 94 -6.04 -9.58 -4.08
CA ASP A 94 -7.06 -10.59 -4.34
C ASP A 94 -7.32 -10.65 -5.85
N ILE A 95 -7.00 -11.79 -6.45
CA ILE A 95 -7.15 -12.05 -7.88
C ILE A 95 -8.41 -12.87 -8.11
N LEU A 96 -9.37 -12.29 -8.83
CA LEU A 96 -10.71 -12.82 -8.97
C LEU A 96 -11.15 -12.83 -10.43
N LEU A 97 -12.11 -13.68 -10.73
CA LEU A 97 -12.91 -13.61 -11.94
C LEU A 97 -14.33 -13.23 -11.56
N GLU A 98 -14.96 -12.42 -12.41
CA GLU A 98 -16.36 -12.03 -12.31
C GLU A 98 -17.09 -12.53 -13.56
N ASP A 99 -18.22 -13.22 -13.38
CA ASP A 99 -19.06 -13.67 -14.49
C ASP A 99 -20.07 -12.60 -14.95
N SER A 100 -20.93 -12.96 -15.91
CA SER A 100 -21.98 -12.08 -16.44
C SER A 100 -23.05 -11.70 -15.41
N ASP A 101 -23.24 -12.52 -14.38
CA ASP A 101 -24.22 -12.31 -13.32
C ASP A 101 -23.62 -11.50 -12.15
N GLY A 102 -22.32 -11.23 -12.19
CA GLY A 102 -21.57 -10.46 -11.19
C GLY A 102 -21.07 -11.32 -10.04
N GLU A 103 -21.11 -12.66 -10.14
CA GLU A 103 -20.54 -13.53 -9.13
C GLU A 103 -19.02 -13.57 -9.26
N GLN A 104 -18.34 -13.41 -8.12
CA GLN A 104 -16.88 -13.39 -8.04
C GLN A 104 -16.35 -14.68 -7.46
N PHE A 105 -15.33 -15.24 -8.11
CA PHE A 105 -14.72 -16.50 -7.71
C PHE A 105 -13.20 -16.48 -7.84
N SER A 106 -12.53 -17.31 -7.04
CA SER A 106 -11.07 -17.40 -7.01
C SER A 106 -10.57 -18.03 -8.30
N VAL A 107 -9.56 -17.42 -8.93
CA VAL A 107 -8.87 -18.04 -10.09
C VAL A 107 -8.23 -19.37 -9.70
N LEU A 108 -7.74 -19.49 -8.46
CA LEU A 108 -6.98 -20.66 -8.03
C LEU A 108 -7.88 -21.80 -7.53
N ASP A 109 -8.96 -21.45 -6.83
CA ASP A 109 -9.76 -22.45 -6.10
C ASP A 109 -11.00 -22.89 -6.88
N ASP A 110 -11.57 -22.01 -7.69
CA ASP A 110 -12.91 -22.19 -8.28
C ASP A 110 -12.89 -22.24 -9.82
N SER A 111 -11.73 -22.04 -10.45
CA SER A 111 -11.59 -22.04 -11.91
C SER A 111 -10.83 -23.27 -12.42
N GLY A 112 -11.13 -23.72 -13.65
CA GLY A 112 -10.43 -24.87 -14.25
C GLY A 112 -8.94 -24.56 -14.43
N GLY A 113 -8.05 -25.54 -14.13
CA GLY A 113 -6.59 -25.32 -14.12
C GLY A 113 -6.02 -24.70 -15.40
N GLY A 114 -6.58 -25.02 -16.57
CA GLY A 114 -6.15 -24.40 -17.83
C GLY A 114 -6.45 -22.89 -17.94
N LEU A 115 -7.52 -22.41 -17.30
CA LEU A 115 -7.83 -20.97 -17.24
C LEU A 115 -6.86 -20.25 -16.30
N ALA A 116 -6.56 -20.85 -15.14
CA ALA A 116 -5.59 -20.31 -14.20
C ALA A 116 -4.19 -20.17 -14.83
N ASP A 117 -3.74 -21.19 -15.56
CA ASP A 117 -2.47 -21.17 -16.31
C ASP A 117 -2.44 -20.07 -17.37
N PHE A 118 -3.55 -19.92 -18.10
CA PHE A 118 -3.65 -18.89 -19.12
C PHE A 118 -3.63 -17.48 -18.52
N ILE A 119 -4.34 -17.25 -17.42
CA ILE A 119 -4.30 -15.98 -16.67
C ILE A 119 -2.89 -15.70 -16.17
N ALA A 120 -2.18 -16.71 -15.67
CA ALA A 120 -0.79 -16.57 -15.24
C ALA A 120 0.14 -16.17 -16.40
N LEU A 121 -0.08 -16.69 -17.61
CA LEU A 121 0.65 -16.25 -18.80
C LEU A 121 0.30 -14.80 -19.17
N LEU A 122 -0.98 -14.43 -19.16
CA LEU A 122 -1.43 -13.07 -19.45
C LEU A 122 -0.87 -12.05 -18.45
N LEU A 123 -0.77 -12.39 -17.17
CA LEU A 123 -0.12 -11.53 -16.16
C LEU A 123 1.35 -11.25 -16.50
N ARG A 124 2.10 -12.26 -16.98
CA ARG A 124 3.49 -12.09 -17.41
C ARG A 124 3.60 -11.22 -18.66
N ILE A 125 2.73 -11.44 -19.64
CA ILE A 125 2.65 -10.61 -20.85
C ILE A 125 2.33 -9.16 -20.48
N THR A 126 1.34 -8.96 -19.60
CA THR A 126 0.92 -7.64 -19.14
C THR A 126 2.05 -6.92 -18.41
N TYR A 127 2.77 -7.62 -17.52
CA TYR A 127 3.95 -7.08 -16.87
C TYR A 127 5.00 -6.59 -17.87
N ILE A 128 5.25 -7.35 -18.94
CA ILE A 128 6.18 -6.95 -20.00
C ILE A 128 5.66 -5.72 -20.75
N ILE A 129 4.38 -5.69 -21.14
CA ILE A 129 3.76 -4.55 -21.83
C ILE A 129 3.85 -3.26 -20.99
N LEU A 130 3.70 -3.37 -19.67
CA LEU A 130 3.75 -2.25 -18.75
C LEU A 130 5.18 -1.87 -18.31
N SER A 131 6.18 -2.69 -18.62
CA SER A 131 7.58 -2.48 -18.25
C SER A 131 8.26 -1.44 -19.15
N GLU A 132 9.19 -0.66 -18.59
CA GLU A 132 10.04 0.26 -19.36
C GLU A 132 11.24 -0.44 -20.05
N HIS A 133 11.42 -1.74 -19.80
CA HIS A 133 12.57 -2.52 -20.28
C HIS A 133 12.27 -3.37 -21.51
N ASN A 134 13.30 -4.07 -22.04
CA ASN A 134 13.20 -4.86 -23.27
C ASN A 134 12.04 -5.88 -23.24
N ASN A 135 11.14 -5.77 -24.21
CA ASN A 135 9.91 -6.56 -24.33
C ASN A 135 10.14 -7.95 -24.95
N ILE A 136 10.95 -8.78 -24.30
CA ILE A 136 11.21 -10.16 -24.75
C ILE A 136 10.62 -11.14 -23.73
N LEU A 137 9.69 -11.97 -24.19
CA LEU A 137 9.21 -13.14 -23.44
C LEU A 137 9.78 -14.41 -24.07
N ILE A 138 10.56 -15.16 -23.31
CA ILE A 138 10.94 -16.53 -23.67
C ILE A 138 10.00 -17.46 -22.91
N ALA A 139 9.15 -18.17 -23.64
CA ALA A 139 8.13 -19.04 -23.07
C ALA A 139 8.37 -20.48 -23.54
N ASP A 140 8.98 -21.29 -22.67
CA ASP A 140 9.10 -22.73 -22.86
C ASP A 140 8.01 -23.43 -22.05
N GLU A 141 7.05 -24.05 -22.75
CA GLU A 141 5.86 -24.70 -22.18
C GLU A 141 5.12 -23.88 -21.10
N PRO A 142 4.72 -22.62 -21.39
CA PRO A 142 4.24 -21.67 -20.38
C PRO A 142 2.89 -22.02 -19.72
N LEU A 143 2.19 -23.05 -20.20
CA LEU A 143 0.84 -23.47 -19.81
C LEU A 143 0.83 -24.91 -19.27
N LYS A 144 1.91 -25.33 -18.61
CA LYS A 144 2.01 -26.64 -17.95
C LYS A 144 2.11 -26.47 -16.42
N PHE A 145 0.99 -26.21 -15.75
CA PHE A 145 0.88 -26.45 -14.30
C PHE A 145 -0.37 -27.24 -13.93
#